data_AF-A0A5B2ZBT0-F1
#
_entry.id   AF-A0A5B2ZBT0-F1
#
_cell.length_a   1.000
_cell.length_b   1.000
_cell.length_c   1.000
_cell.angle_alpha   90.00
_cell.angle_beta   90.00
_cell.angle_gamma   90.00
#
_symmetry.space_group_name_H-M   'P 1'
#
loop_
_entity.id
_entity.type
_entity.pdbx_description
1 polymer ?
#
loop_
_entity_poly.entity_id
_entity_poly.type
_entity_poly.pdbx_seq_one_letter_code
_entity_poly.pdbx_strand_id
1 'polypeptide(L)' 'MDIHPITKAEAIAAYGGNASALARALGITPSAIYQWPEGPVAEVHALKLRFVLKPDVFGQMGQGTGSEAA' A
#
# COMPACT_ATOMS: atom_id res chain seq x y z
N MET A 1 -1.32 1.87 19.27
CA MET A 1 -1.12 2.64 18.03
C MET A 1 -1.60 1.75 16.90
N ASP A 2 -2.80 1.97 16.39
CA ASP A 2 -3.40 1.12 15.38
C ASP A 2 -2.92 1.57 13.99
N ILE A 3 -1.93 0.86 13.46
CA ILE A 3 -1.43 1.05 12.09
C ILE A 3 -2.39 0.34 11.16
N HIS A 4 -3.05 1.09 10.27
CA HIS A 4 -3.94 0.50 9.27
C HIS A 4 -3.13 -0.42 8.34
N PRO A 5 -3.51 -1.71 8.21
CA PRO A 5 -2.83 -2.65 7.34
C PRO A 5 -3.08 -2.28 5.87
N ILE A 6 -2.00 -2.16 5.09
CA ILE A 6 -2.09 -1.90 3.64
C ILE A 6 -2.46 -3.22 2.95
N THR A 7 -3.56 -3.24 2.21
CA THR A 7 -3.96 -4.42 1.43
C THR A 7 -3.30 -4.45 0.06
N LYS A 8 -3.25 -5.65 -0.55
CA LYS A 8 -2.80 -5.84 -1.94
C LYS A 8 -3.56 -4.95 -2.92
N ALA A 9 -4.88 -4.85 -2.77
CA ALA A 9 -5.74 -4.06 -3.64
C ALA A 9 -5.41 -2.56 -3.54
N GLU A 10 -5.27 -2.03 -2.32
CA GLU A 10 -4.89 -0.64 -2.09
C GLU A 10 -3.49 -0.34 -2.61
N ALA A 11 -2.54 -1.25 -2.38
CA ALA A 11 -1.18 -1.11 -2.90
C ALA A 11 -1.20 -1.03 -4.44
N ILE A 12 -1.95 -1.88 -5.13
CA ILE A 12 -2.06 -1.85 -6.60
C ILE A 12 -2.79 -0.58 -7.07
N ALA A 13 -3.88 -0.20 -6.41
CA ALA A 13 -4.65 1.00 -6.73
C ALA A 13 -3.80 2.28 -6.64
N ALA A 14 -2.94 2.38 -5.62
CA ALA A 14 -2.02 3.50 -5.46
C ALA A 14 -1.01 3.64 -6.62
N TYR A 15 -0.80 2.58 -7.40
CA TYR A 15 0.04 2.59 -8.61
C TYR A 15 -0.81 2.57 -9.90
N GLY A 16 -2.02 3.16 -9.85
CA GLY A 16 -2.90 3.30 -11.01
C GLY A 16 -3.50 1.97 -11.46
N GLY A 17 -3.72 1.03 -10.53
CA GLY A 17 -4.22 -0.31 -10.86
C GLY A 17 -3.17 -1.22 -11.50
N ASN A 18 -1.89 -0.84 -11.49
CA ASN A 18 -0.84 -1.55 -12.22
C ASN A 18 0.12 -2.29 -11.27
N ALA A 19 -0.06 -3.62 -11.17
CA ALA A 19 0.82 -4.49 -10.38
C ALA A 19 2.28 -4.44 -10.86
N SER A 20 2.55 -4.26 -12.14
CA SER A 20 3.93 -4.17 -12.66
C SER A 20 4.63 -2.87 -12.24
N ALA A 21 3.88 -1.77 -12.14
CA ALA A 21 4.42 -0.50 -11.64
C ALA A 21 4.77 -0.60 -10.15
N LEU A 22 3.89 -1.22 -9.35
CA LEU A 22 4.17 -1.53 -7.95
C LEU A 22 5.41 -2.43 -7.81
N ALA A 23 5.56 -3.46 -8.65
CA ALA A 23 6.71 -4.38 -8.59
C ALA A 23 8.03 -3.65 -8.82
N ARG A 24 8.07 -2.79 -9.84
CA ARG A 24 9.25 -1.97 -10.17
C ARG A 24 9.64 -1.06 -9.00
N ALA A 25 8.67 -0.43 -8.35
CA ALA A 25 8.93 0.43 -7.19
C ALA A 25 9.42 -0.35 -5.97
N LEU A 26 8.88 -1.55 -5.73
CA LEU A 26 9.30 -2.42 -4.65
C LEU A 26 10.66 -3.10 -4.93
N GLY A 27 11.05 -3.23 -6.19
CA GLY A 27 12.24 -3.97 -6.61
C GLY A 27 12.02 -5.48 -6.65
N ILE A 28 10.79 -5.93 -6.94
CA ILE A 28 10.41 -7.34 -7.04
C ILE A 28 9.79 -7.64 -8.41
N THR A 29 9.57 -8.91 -8.71
CA THR A 29 8.92 -9.32 -9.97
C THR A 29 7.40 -9.10 -9.90
N PRO A 30 6.72 -8.82 -11.04
CA PRO A 30 5.26 -8.74 -11.07
C PRO A 30 4.58 -10.02 -10.58
N SER A 31 5.15 -11.20 -10.90
CA SER A 31 4.67 -12.49 -10.43
C SER A 31 4.62 -12.60 -8.90
N ALA A 32 5.57 -11.99 -8.19
CA ALA A 32 5.58 -11.97 -6.74
C ALA A 32 4.35 -11.24 -6.18
N ILE A 33 3.91 -10.15 -6.81
CA ILE A 33 2.70 -9.41 -6.39
C ILE A 33 1.43 -10.24 -6.63
N TYR A 34 1.34 -10.94 -7.75
CA TYR A 34 0.18 -11.80 -8.02
C TYR A 34 0.06 -12.95 -7.02
N GLN A 35 1.20 -13.45 -6.52
CA GLN A 35 1.27 -14.50 -5.51
C GLN A 35 0.99 -14.01 -4.08
N TRP A 36 0.88 -12.70 -3.85
CA TRP A 36 0.49 -12.20 -2.54
C TRP A 36 -0.92 -12.70 -2.17
N PRO A 37 -1.13 -13.06 -0.90
CA PRO A 37 -2.45 -13.44 -0.41
C PRO A 37 -3.42 -12.27 -0.60
N GLU A 38 -4.70 -12.61 -0.73
CA GLU A 38 -5.76 -11.60 -0.65
C GLU A 38 -5.83 -11.08 0.79
N GLY A 39 -5.68 -9.76 0.96
CA GLY A 39 -5.61 -9.11 2.28
C GLY A 39 -4.36 -8.26 2.48
N PRO A 40 -3.88 -8.12 3.74
CA PRO A 40 -2.71 -7.33 4.08
C PRO A 40 -1.45 -7.79 3.37
N VAL A 41 -0.69 -6.85 2.82
CA VAL A 41 0.64 -7.14 2.29
C VAL A 41 1.60 -7.45 3.44
N ALA A 42 2.64 -8.24 3.16
CA ALA A 42 3.66 -8.53 4.16
C ALA A 42 4.26 -7.24 4.72
N GLU A 43 4.54 -7.23 6.02
CA GLU A 43 4.95 -6.04 6.76
C GLU A 43 6.15 -5.33 6.12
N VAL A 44 7.14 -6.08 5.63
CA VAL A 44 8.31 -5.54 4.92
C VAL A 44 7.92 -4.65 3.72
N HIS A 45 6.91 -5.05 2.96
CA HIS A 45 6.41 -4.27 1.83
C HIS A 45 5.54 -3.10 2.30
N ALA A 46 4.70 -3.32 3.32
CA ALA A 46 3.88 -2.27 3.91
C ALA A 46 4.74 -1.12 4.46
N LEU A 47 5.81 -1.43 5.18
CA LEU A 47 6.76 -0.43 5.73
C LEU A 47 7.44 0.36 4.61
N LYS A 48 7.91 -0.32 3.56
CA LYS A 48 8.54 0.35 2.42
C LYS A 48 7.55 1.25 1.67
N LEU A 49 6.30 0.80 1.49
CA LEU A 49 5.24 1.63 0.92
C LEU A 49 4.96 2.86 1.78
N ARG A 50 4.87 2.65 3.09
CA ARG A 50 4.50 3.65 4.09
C ARG A 50 5.55 4.72 4.34
N PHE A 51 6.82 4.37 4.35
CA PHE A 51 7.87 5.30 4.78
C PHE A 51 8.82 5.72 3.65
N VAL A 52 8.84 4.99 2.53
CA VAL A 52 9.81 5.23 1.44
C VAL A 52 9.12 5.59 0.14
N LEU A 53 8.13 4.83 -0.30
CA LEU A 53 7.62 4.94 -1.67
C LEU A 53 6.47 5.94 -1.82
N LYS A 54 5.49 5.89 -0.93
CA LYS A 54 4.32 6.78 -0.96
C LYS A 54 3.85 7.14 0.46
N PRO A 55 4.68 7.86 1.25
CA PRO A 55 4.30 8.27 2.59
C PRO A 55 3.06 9.17 2.63
N ASP A 56 2.80 9.96 1.59
CA ASP A 56 1.59 10.79 1.54
C ASP A 56 0.30 9.98 1.39
N VAL A 57 0.40 8.77 0.80
CA VAL A 57 -0.75 7.86 0.58
C VAL A 57 -0.92 6.91 1.74
N PHE A 58 0.18 6.32 2.21
CA PHE A 58 0.15 5.24 3.20
C PHE A 58 0.60 5.67 4.59
N GLY A 59 1.26 6.82 4.71
CA GLY A 59 1.85 7.31 5.95
C GLY A 59 0.83 7.81 6.97
N GLN A 60 -0.40 8.14 6.56
CA GLN A 60 -1.45 8.57 7.48
C GLN A 60 -1.74 7.50 8.53
N MET A 61 -1.22 7.73 9.73
CA MET A 61 -1.40 6.89 10.91
C MET A 61 -2.79 7.18 11.46
N GLY A 62 -3.76 6.35 11.09
CA GLY A 62 -5.10 6.32 11.70
C GLY A 62 -5.73 7.69 11.90
N GLN A 63 -6.18 8.34 10.83
CA GLN A 63 -7.25 9.32 10.93
C GLN A 63 -8.39 8.83 10.05
N GLY A 64 -9.43 8.31 10.70
CA GLY A 64 -10.75 8.23 10.07
C GLY A 64 -11.03 9.61 9.48
N THR A 65 -11.39 9.63 8.21
CA THR A 65 -11.78 10.85 7.50
C THR A 65 -12.76 11.63 8.36
N GLY A 66 -12.32 12.79 8.85
CA GLY A 66 -13.22 13.85 9.26
C GLY A 66 -14.10 14.16 8.06
N SER A 67 -15.37 13.77 8.16
CA SER A 67 -16.44 14.34 7.33
C SER A 67 -16.70 15.74 7.87
N GLU A 68 -15.86 16.69 7.48
CA GLU A 68 -16.22 18.11 7.50
C GLU A 68 -16.71 18.45 6.09
N ALA A 69 -18.02 18.28 5.90
CA ALA A 69 -18.75 18.86 4.77
C ALA A 69 -19.61 19.98 5.35
N ALA A 70 -19.26 21.20 4.96
CA ALA A 70 -19.97 22.45 5.21
C ALA A 70 -21.32 22.51 4.49
#